data_AF-A0A1D2AAB6-F1
#
_entry.id   AF-A0A1D2AAB6-F1
#
_cell.length_a   1.000
_cell.length_b   1.000
_cell.length_c   1.000
_cell.angle_alpha   90.00
_cell.angle_beta   90.00
_cell.angle_gamma   90.00
#
_symmetry.space_group_name_H-M   'P 1'
#
loop_
_entity.id
_entity.type
_entity.pdbx_description
1 polymer ?
#
loop_
_entity_poly.entity_id
_entity_poly.type
_entity_poly.pdbx_seq_one_letter_code
_entity_poly.pdbx_strand_id
1 'polypeptide(L)'
;MYKEVTEQDLDDFEAKYRGSEEEKADVLKYYDQFSGDMDKVLAWVMCSDPGHDAHRFADIIADGLRASGEAPSKKFAAWEKKVRRRKAPDLATSVAKGGGSKKEKTKGNTSDLVALIRSRRSGGPSFIDALASKYGVNPSGDPEPSEEEFAAAAARHRDRSAGQGFRGAAKKRQKAG
;
A
#
# COMPACT_ATOMS: atom_id res chain seq x y z
N MET A 1 9.36 1.64 45.87
CA MET A 1 9.80 0.87 44.68
C MET A 1 8.83 1.18 43.56
N TYR A 2 9.31 1.64 42.41
CA TYR A 2 8.47 1.84 41.23
C TYR A 2 8.42 0.54 40.42
N LYS A 3 7.25 0.17 39.91
CA LYS A 3 7.08 -0.95 38.99
C LYS A 3 7.75 -0.59 37.67
N GLU A 4 8.55 -1.48 37.10
CA GLU A 4 9.05 -1.31 35.74
C GLU A 4 7.88 -1.38 34.76
N VAL A 5 7.82 -0.40 33.84
CA VAL A 5 6.80 -0.35 32.80
C VAL A 5 7.20 -1.34 31.71
N THR A 6 6.36 -2.34 31.48
CA THR A 6 6.55 -3.35 30.42
C THR A 6 5.81 -2.96 29.14
N GLU A 7 6.16 -3.58 28.02
CA GLU A 7 5.43 -3.40 26.75
C GLU A 7 3.94 -3.77 26.91
N GLN A 8 3.63 -4.79 27.71
CA GLN A 8 2.24 -5.18 28.02
C GLN A 8 1.48 -4.10 28.78
N ASP A 9 2.12 -3.40 29.71
CA ASP A 9 1.46 -2.29 30.43
C ASP A 9 1.11 -1.14 29.45
N LEU A 10 1.88 -0.94 28.37
CA LEU A 10 1.59 0.05 27.33
C LEU A 10 0.43 -0.38 26.43
N ASP A 11 0.42 -1.64 25.99
CA ASP A 11 -0.66 -2.20 25.18
C ASP A 11 -2.00 -2.16 25.94
N ASP A 12 -1.97 -2.53 27.22
CA ASP A 12 -3.13 -2.46 28.11
C ASP A 12 -3.63 -1.01 28.30
N PHE A 13 -2.71 -0.04 28.34
CA PHE A 13 -3.07 1.37 28.42
C PHE A 13 -3.72 1.87 27.11
N GLU A 14 -3.13 1.54 25.96
CA GLU A 14 -3.69 1.88 24.65
C GLU A 14 -5.10 1.31 24.46
N ALA A 15 -5.30 0.04 24.85
CA ALA A 15 -6.60 -0.62 24.79
C ALA A 15 -7.64 0.01 25.73
N LYS A 16 -7.22 0.51 26.90
CA LYS A 16 -8.11 1.20 27.84
C LYS A 16 -8.44 2.61 27.40
N TYR A 17 -7.48 3.33 26.82
CA TYR A 17 -7.68 4.71 26.38
C TYR A 17 -8.52 4.76 25.11
N ARG A 18 -8.27 3.88 24.13
CA ARG A 18 -9.01 3.86 22.88
C ARG A 18 -10.48 3.48 23.07
N GLY A 19 -11.37 4.37 22.63
CA GLY A 19 -12.82 4.22 22.73
C GLY A 19 -13.39 4.62 24.09
N SER A 20 -12.54 5.05 25.02
CA SER A 20 -12.97 5.55 26.32
C SER A 20 -13.65 6.91 26.23
N GLU A 21 -14.37 7.28 27.28
CA GLU A 21 -14.92 8.63 27.44
C GLU A 21 -13.81 9.69 27.58
N GLU A 22 -12.65 9.32 28.14
CA GLU A 22 -11.50 10.21 28.30
C GLU A 22 -10.95 10.62 26.92
N GLU A 23 -10.78 9.67 26.01
CA GLU A 23 -10.36 9.97 24.65
C GLU A 23 -11.36 10.87 23.92
N LYS A 24 -12.67 10.61 24.05
CA LYS A 24 -13.70 11.45 23.42
C LYS A 24 -13.60 12.89 23.91
N ALA A 25 -13.41 13.09 25.22
CA ALA A 25 -13.24 14.40 25.82
C ALA A 25 -11.97 15.10 25.28
N ASP A 26 -10.85 14.38 25.18
CA ASP A 26 -9.61 14.92 24.63
C ASP A 26 -9.74 15.32 23.16
N VAL A 27 -10.34 14.46 22.33
CA VAL A 27 -10.56 14.74 20.90
C VAL A 27 -11.40 16.00 20.72
N LEU A 28 -12.50 16.15 21.47
CA LEU A 28 -13.36 17.34 21.40
C LEU A 28 -12.66 18.60 21.91
N LYS A 29 -11.89 18.48 23.00
CA LYS A 29 -11.10 19.58 23.55
C LYS A 29 -10.06 20.11 22.54
N TYR A 30 -9.30 19.22 21.92
CA TYR A 30 -8.29 19.62 20.93
C TYR A 30 -8.93 20.05 19.61
N TYR A 31 -10.09 19.51 19.24
CA TYR A 31 -10.87 19.98 18.11
C TYR A 31 -11.21 21.48 18.25
N ASP A 32 -11.70 21.89 19.42
CA ASP A 32 -12.00 23.28 19.73
C ASP A 32 -10.72 24.14 19.71
N GLN A 33 -9.68 23.69 20.42
CA GLN A 33 -8.40 24.40 20.51
C GLN A 33 -7.72 24.65 19.14
N PHE A 34 -7.84 23.70 18.20
CA PHE A 34 -7.25 23.81 16.86
C PHE A 34 -8.27 24.20 15.77
N SER A 35 -9.49 24.57 16.15
CA SER A 35 -10.57 24.99 15.24
C SER A 35 -10.83 23.98 14.11
N GLY A 36 -10.82 22.69 14.45
CA GLY A 36 -11.04 21.56 13.53
C GLY A 36 -9.89 21.26 12.56
N ASP A 37 -8.66 21.67 12.88
CA ASP A 37 -7.44 21.22 12.19
C ASP A 37 -7.02 19.83 12.69
N MET A 38 -7.51 18.81 12.00
CA MET A 38 -7.36 17.42 12.45
C MET A 38 -5.92 16.92 12.42
N ASP A 39 -5.06 17.44 11.54
CA ASP A 39 -3.64 17.04 11.54
C ASP A 39 -2.95 17.43 12.85
N LYS A 40 -3.39 18.52 13.49
CA LYS A 40 -2.94 18.92 14.84
C LYS A 40 -3.61 18.09 15.92
N VAL A 41 -4.92 17.86 15.84
CA VAL A 41 -5.64 17.04 16.83
C VAL A 41 -5.00 15.66 16.95
N LEU A 42 -4.74 14.98 15.83
CA LEU A 42 -4.12 13.66 15.84
C LEU A 42 -2.66 13.66 16.31
N ALA A 43 -1.97 14.80 16.25
CA ALA A 43 -0.61 14.93 16.80
C ALA A 43 -0.60 15.19 18.32
N TRP A 44 -1.71 15.67 18.88
CA TRP A 44 -1.83 16.03 20.29
C TRP A 44 -2.52 14.97 21.14
N VAL A 45 -3.51 14.26 20.58
CA VAL A 45 -4.21 13.20 21.29
C VAL A 45 -3.29 11.97 21.41
N MET A 46 -3.25 11.37 22.59
CA MET A 46 -2.42 10.19 22.86
C MET A 46 -2.87 8.98 22.03
N CYS A 47 -1.97 8.02 21.83
CA CYS A 47 -2.28 6.74 21.16
C CYS A 47 -2.95 6.88 19.77
N SER A 48 -2.67 7.99 19.07
CA SER A 48 -3.31 8.38 17.82
C SER A 48 -2.43 8.09 16.60
N ASP A 49 -2.97 7.37 15.62
CA ASP A 49 -2.38 7.13 14.31
C ASP A 49 -3.28 7.71 13.20
N PRO A 50 -2.80 8.68 12.39
CA PRO A 50 -3.53 9.22 11.25
C PRO A 50 -4.02 8.20 10.21
N GLY A 51 -3.41 7.02 10.15
CA GLY A 51 -3.84 5.94 9.26
C GLY A 51 -5.02 5.12 9.79
N HIS A 52 -5.09 4.91 11.11
CA HIS A 52 -6.04 3.99 11.73
C HIS A 52 -7.18 4.71 12.47
N ASP A 53 -6.88 5.84 13.11
CA ASP A 53 -7.80 6.52 14.03
C ASP A 53 -8.64 7.61 13.37
N ALA A 54 -8.31 8.00 12.14
CA ALA A 54 -9.00 9.07 11.44
C ALA A 54 -10.52 8.84 11.30
N HIS A 55 -10.96 7.61 11.03
CA HIS A 55 -12.39 7.30 10.93
C HIS A 55 -13.09 7.45 12.28
N ARG A 56 -12.49 6.89 13.34
CA ARG A 56 -13.02 6.96 14.70
C ARG A 56 -13.12 8.40 15.21
N PHE A 57 -12.11 9.22 14.96
CA PHE A 57 -12.11 10.62 15.36
C PHE A 57 -13.15 11.42 14.58
N ALA A 58 -13.37 11.10 13.30
CA ALA A 58 -14.44 11.70 12.52
C ALA A 58 -15.81 11.40 13.15
N ASP A 59 -16.04 10.17 13.60
CA ASP A 59 -17.31 9.77 14.22
C ASP A 59 -17.49 10.44 15.60
N ILE A 60 -16.46 10.46 16.45
CA ILE A 60 -16.48 11.16 17.75
C ILE A 60 -16.86 12.63 17.60
N ILE A 61 -16.22 13.34 16.66
CA ILE A 61 -16.48 14.76 16.44
C ILE A 61 -17.86 14.96 15.81
N ALA A 62 -18.27 14.11 14.87
CA ALA A 62 -19.60 14.19 14.27
C ALA A 62 -20.71 14.00 15.33
N ASP A 63 -20.53 13.07 16.26
CA ASP A 63 -21.45 12.84 17.37
C ASP A 63 -21.42 14.02 18.36
N GLY A 64 -20.24 14.54 18.70
CA GLY A 64 -20.09 15.72 19.56
C GLY A 64 -20.75 16.97 18.98
N LEU A 65 -20.59 17.23 17.69
CA LEU A 65 -21.24 18.34 16.98
C LEU A 65 -22.76 18.16 16.91
N ARG A 66 -23.25 16.92 16.74
CA ARG A 66 -24.69 16.62 16.78
C ARG A 66 -25.27 16.89 18.17
N ALA A 67 -24.53 16.58 19.23
CA ALA A 67 -24.95 16.81 20.60
C ALA A 67 -24.91 18.30 20.99
N SER A 68 -23.89 19.05 20.53
CA SER A 68 -23.78 20.49 20.80
C SER A 68 -24.68 21.34 19.92
N GLY A 69 -25.10 20.83 18.76
CA GLY A 69 -25.83 21.59 17.74
C GLY A 69 -24.94 22.56 16.97
N GLU A 70 -23.62 22.45 17.10
CA GLU A 70 -22.67 23.33 16.42
C GLU A 70 -22.41 22.89 14.98
N ALA A 71 -22.23 23.86 14.09
CA ALA A 71 -21.87 23.58 12.70
C ALA A 71 -20.40 23.10 12.60
N PRO A 72 -20.11 22.07 11.78
CA PRO A 72 -18.74 21.61 11.57
C PRO A 72 -17.85 22.71 10.99
N SER A 73 -16.59 22.76 11.43
CA SER A 73 -15.62 23.69 10.86
C SER A 73 -15.33 23.34 9.40
N LYS A 74 -14.99 24.35 8.58
CA LYS A 74 -14.64 24.14 7.16
C LYS A 74 -13.48 23.16 6.97
N LYS A 75 -12.49 23.21 7.87
CA LYS A 75 -11.32 22.31 7.85
C LYS A 75 -11.74 20.88 8.16
N PHE A 76 -12.56 20.70 9.18
CA PHE A 76 -13.08 19.40 9.57
C PHE A 76 -13.94 18.78 8.48
N ALA A 77 -14.89 19.51 7.90
CA ALA A 77 -15.74 19.00 6.83
C ALA A 77 -14.92 18.55 5.60
N ALA A 78 -13.87 19.30 5.23
CA ALA A 78 -12.97 18.91 4.15
C ALA A 78 -12.16 17.65 4.50
N TRP A 79 -11.67 17.56 5.74
CA TRP A 79 -10.93 16.41 6.24
C TRP A 79 -11.80 15.15 6.34
N GLU A 80 -13.00 15.26 6.92
CA GLU A 80 -13.97 14.17 7.06
C GLU A 80 -14.31 13.55 5.71
N LYS A 81 -14.55 14.38 4.67
CA LYS A 81 -14.77 13.91 3.30
C LYS A 81 -13.55 13.16 2.73
N LYS A 82 -12.33 13.58 3.07
CA LYS A 82 -11.10 12.90 2.65
C LYS A 82 -10.93 11.56 3.38
N VAL A 83 -11.24 11.51 4.67
CA VAL A 83 -11.20 10.29 5.48
C VAL A 83 -12.23 9.28 5.00
N ARG A 84 -13.50 9.67 4.85
CA ARG A 84 -14.57 8.77 4.39
C ARG A 84 -14.39 8.26 2.95
N ARG A 85 -13.58 8.92 2.13
CA ARG A 85 -13.19 8.41 0.80
C ARG A 85 -12.15 7.29 0.88
N ARG A 86 -11.34 7.25 1.94
CA ARG A 86 -10.39 6.16 2.15
C ARG A 86 -11.17 4.92 2.61
N LYS A 87 -10.67 3.74 2.22
CA LYS A 87 -11.22 2.49 2.74
C LYS A 87 -11.01 2.51 4.26
N ALA A 88 -12.07 2.31 5.02
CA ALA A 88 -11.97 2.20 6.46
C ALA A 88 -10.92 1.13 6.80
N PRO A 89 -9.96 1.43 7.68
CA PRO A 89 -9.01 0.44 8.15
C PRO A 89 -9.81 -0.73 8.73
N ASP A 90 -9.48 -1.95 8.31
CA ASP A 90 -10.11 -3.13 8.86
C ASP A 90 -9.73 -3.21 10.34
N LEU A 91 -10.70 -2.95 11.21
CA LEU A 91 -10.52 -2.91 12.67
C LEU A 91 -9.97 -4.25 13.20
N ALA A 92 -10.10 -5.34 12.43
CA ALA A 92 -9.49 -6.63 12.72
C ALA A 92 -7.94 -6.61 12.68
N THR A 93 -7.34 -5.65 11.95
CA THR A 93 -5.88 -5.51 11.82
C THR A 93 -5.26 -4.43 12.72
N SER A 94 -6.06 -3.50 13.25
CA SER A 94 -5.54 -2.40 14.09
C SER A 94 -5.34 -2.79 15.56
N VAL A 95 -6.11 -3.75 16.08
CA VAL A 95 -5.88 -4.33 17.42
C VAL A 95 -4.60 -5.18 17.47
N ALA A 96 -4.12 -5.66 16.31
CA ALA A 96 -2.96 -6.53 16.20
C ALA A 96 -1.61 -5.78 16.04
N LYS A 97 -1.61 -4.44 15.99
CA LYS A 97 -0.40 -3.66 15.65
C LYS A 97 0.26 -2.94 16.83
N GLY A 98 -0.37 -2.90 18.00
CA GLY A 98 0.24 -2.43 19.25
C GLY A 98 1.27 -3.43 19.81
N GLY A 99 1.04 -4.73 19.59
CA GLY A 99 1.94 -5.79 20.03
C GLY A 99 3.32 -5.68 19.40
N GLY A 100 4.30 -5.25 20.20
CA GLY A 100 5.71 -5.44 19.97
C GLY A 100 5.98 -6.90 19.58
N SER A 101 6.16 -7.15 18.28
CA SER A 101 6.61 -8.44 17.75
C SER A 101 7.47 -8.17 16.54
N LYS A 102 8.70 -7.75 16.84
CA LYS A 102 9.91 -8.44 16.39
C LYS A 102 9.60 -9.49 15.30
N LYS A 103 9.81 -9.11 14.04
CA LYS A 103 10.28 -9.98 12.95
C LYS A 103 10.08 -11.48 13.22
N GLU A 104 8.85 -11.96 13.20
CA GLU A 104 8.57 -13.40 13.23
C GLU A 104 7.59 -13.75 12.13
N LYS A 105 8.11 -14.61 11.26
CA LYS A 105 7.48 -15.34 10.17
C LYS A 105 5.95 -15.28 10.17
N THR A 106 5.44 -14.78 9.06
CA THR A 106 4.29 -15.36 8.34
C THR A 106 4.15 -16.83 8.73
N LYS A 107 3.19 -17.13 9.61
CA LYS A 107 2.70 -18.49 9.78
C LYS A 107 1.92 -18.77 8.51
N GLY A 108 2.67 -19.13 7.46
CA GLY A 108 2.13 -19.53 6.18
C GLY A 108 1.12 -20.60 6.46
N ASN A 109 -0.14 -20.30 6.17
CA ASN A 109 -1.15 -21.33 6.09
C ASN A 109 -0.58 -22.38 5.13
N THR A 110 -0.43 -23.63 5.58
CA THR A 110 0.05 -24.72 4.71
C THR A 110 -0.78 -24.78 3.43
N SER A 111 -2.06 -24.42 3.52
CA SER A 111 -2.96 -24.12 2.41
C SER A 111 -2.39 -23.15 1.36
N ASP A 112 -1.91 -21.98 1.77
CA ASP A 112 -1.35 -20.97 0.85
C ASP A 112 -0.04 -21.43 0.22
N LEU A 113 0.82 -22.09 1.00
CA LEU A 113 2.07 -22.65 0.49
C LEU A 113 1.81 -23.78 -0.52
N VAL A 114 0.82 -24.63 -0.24
CA VAL A 114 0.36 -25.70 -1.14
C VAL A 114 -0.26 -25.12 -2.40
N ALA A 115 -1.04 -24.03 -2.30
CA ALA A 115 -1.61 -23.32 -3.44
C ALA A 115 -0.51 -22.72 -4.34
N LEU A 116 0.50 -22.08 -3.74
CA LEU A 116 1.62 -21.50 -4.48
C LEU A 116 2.47 -22.58 -5.19
N ILE A 117 2.74 -23.70 -4.52
CA ILE A 117 3.48 -24.83 -5.10
C ILE A 117 2.69 -25.47 -6.26
N ARG A 118 1.36 -25.64 -6.12
CA ARG A 118 0.50 -26.15 -7.19
C ARG A 118 0.49 -25.21 -8.40
N SER A 119 0.33 -23.90 -8.16
CA SER A 119 0.35 -22.87 -9.22
C SER A 119 1.70 -22.84 -9.97
N ARG A 120 2.81 -22.96 -9.26
CA ARG A 120 4.15 -22.99 -9.88
C ARG A 120 4.39 -24.26 -10.70
N ARG A 121 3.81 -25.40 -10.28
CA ARG A 121 3.88 -26.67 -11.03
C ARG A 121 2.99 -26.68 -12.27
N SER A 122 1.84 -26.00 -12.25
CA SER A 122 1.00 -25.87 -13.45
C SER A 122 1.61 -25.00 -14.56
N GLY A 123 2.67 -24.24 -14.26
CA GLY A 123 3.41 -23.43 -15.24
C GLY A 123 4.62 -24.12 -15.90
N GLY A 124 4.95 -25.37 -15.56
CA GLY A 124 6.01 -26.15 -16.22
C GLY A 124 5.51 -27.57 -16.47
N PRO A 125 5.36 -28.01 -17.73
CA PRO A 125 6.45 -28.23 -18.69
C PRO A 125 6.25 -27.57 -20.07
N SER A 126 5.11 -26.94 -20.33
CA SER A 126 4.72 -26.45 -21.66
C SER A 126 5.59 -25.31 -22.19
N PHE A 127 6.17 -24.48 -21.32
CA PHE A 127 7.06 -23.40 -21.73
C PHE A 127 8.45 -23.92 -22.15
N ILE A 128 9.03 -24.83 -21.38
CA ILE A 128 10.33 -25.44 -21.71
C ILE A 128 10.19 -26.34 -22.93
N ASP A 129 9.07 -27.06 -23.07
CA ASP A 129 8.77 -27.89 -24.23
C ASP A 129 8.56 -27.04 -25.50
N ALA A 130 7.90 -25.88 -25.39
CA ALA A 130 7.79 -24.92 -26.50
C ALA A 130 9.15 -24.28 -26.86
N LEU A 131 10.02 -24.07 -25.88
CA LEU A 131 11.38 -23.56 -26.11
C LEU A 131 12.27 -24.62 -26.77
N ALA A 132 12.21 -25.86 -26.29
CA ALA A 132 12.89 -27.01 -26.86
C ALA A 132 12.35 -27.34 -28.26
N SER A 133 11.06 -27.17 -28.51
CA SER A 133 10.49 -27.35 -29.86
C SER A 133 10.94 -26.28 -30.85
N LYS A 134 11.27 -25.06 -30.38
CA LYS A 134 11.72 -23.95 -31.25
C LYS A 134 13.22 -23.87 -31.44
N TYR A 135 14.00 -24.29 -30.45
CA TYR A 135 15.46 -24.09 -30.41
C TYR A 135 16.23 -25.34 -29.96
N GLY A 136 15.54 -26.43 -29.64
CA GLY A 136 16.17 -27.69 -29.31
C GLY A 136 16.85 -28.25 -30.55
N VAL A 137 18.14 -28.55 -30.40
CA VAL A 137 18.94 -29.20 -31.42
C VAL A 137 18.33 -30.58 -31.70
N ASN A 138 17.76 -30.76 -32.88
CA ASN A 138 17.47 -32.10 -33.37
C ASN A 138 18.82 -32.83 -33.53
N PRO A 139 18.98 -34.07 -33.02
CA PRO A 139 20.20 -34.87 -33.22
C PRO A 139 20.41 -35.31 -34.68
N SER A 140 19.62 -34.78 -35.62
CA SER A 140 19.64 -35.08 -37.04
C SER A 140 19.82 -33.78 -37.82
N GLY A 141 21.06 -33.30 -37.82
CA GLY A 141 21.71 -32.34 -38.73
C GLY A 141 20.85 -31.36 -39.52
N ASP A 142 20.58 -30.21 -38.93
CA ASP A 142 20.44 -28.97 -39.70
C ASP A 142 21.79 -28.23 -39.70
N PRO A 143 22.28 -27.77 -40.86
CA PRO A 143 23.57 -27.10 -40.96
C PRO A 143 23.57 -25.82 -40.14
N GLU A 144 24.68 -25.54 -39.48
CA GLU A 144 24.91 -24.25 -38.83
C GLU A 144 24.55 -23.11 -39.81
N PRO A 145 23.86 -22.05 -39.34
CA PRO A 145 23.53 -20.93 -40.21
C PRO A 145 24.80 -20.43 -40.86
N SER A 146 24.75 -20.23 -42.18
CA SER A 146 25.92 -19.77 -42.92
C SER A 146 26.45 -18.47 -42.30
N GLU A 147 27.77 -18.29 -42.30
CA GLU A 147 28.42 -17.12 -41.69
C GLU A 147 27.81 -15.79 -42.20
N GLU A 148 27.30 -15.79 -43.43
CA GLU A 148 26.60 -14.67 -44.05
C GLU A 148 25.23 -14.37 -43.41
N GLU A 149 24.43 -15.40 -43.10
CA GLU A 149 23.13 -15.24 -42.42
C GLU A 149 23.32 -14.81 -40.96
N PHE A 150 24.36 -15.33 -40.30
CA PHE A 150 24.73 -14.91 -38.95
C PHE A 150 25.19 -13.44 -38.92
N ALA A 151 26.02 -13.03 -39.88
CA ALA A 151 26.45 -11.63 -40.03
C ALA A 151 25.25 -10.70 -40.33
N ALA A 152 24.30 -11.13 -41.16
CA ALA A 152 23.09 -10.35 -41.46
C ALA A 152 22.18 -10.19 -40.22
N ALA A 153 22.06 -11.23 -39.38
CA ALA A 153 21.32 -11.15 -38.12
C ALA A 153 22.00 -10.19 -37.13
N ALA A 154 23.33 -10.24 -37.02
CA ALA A 154 24.11 -9.32 -36.19
C ALA A 154 23.99 -7.86 -36.67
N ALA A 155 24.03 -7.63 -38.00
CA ALA A 155 23.85 -6.32 -38.60
C ALA A 155 22.46 -5.72 -38.28
N ARG A 156 21.39 -6.52 -38.40
CA ARG A 156 20.02 -6.10 -38.03
C ARG A 156 19.90 -5.71 -36.56
N HIS A 157 20.63 -6.38 -35.67
CA HIS A 157 20.62 -6.05 -34.25
C HIS A 157 21.38 -4.73 -33.97
N ARG A 158 22.48 -4.51 -34.68
CA ARG A 158 23.25 -3.25 -34.62
C ARG A 158 22.44 -2.06 -35.14
N ASP A 159 21.75 -2.20 -36.28
CA ASP A 159 20.91 -1.13 -36.85
C ASP A 159 19.72 -0.78 -35.95
N ARG A 160 19.13 -1.78 -35.29
CA ARG A 160 18.06 -1.56 -34.31
C ARG A 160 18.57 -0.81 -33.07
N SER A 161 19.81 -1.06 -32.65
CA SER A 161 20.46 -0.30 -31.56
C SER A 161 20.83 1.13 -31.96
N ALA A 162 21.09 1.40 -33.24
CA ALA A 162 21.42 2.73 -33.76
C ALA A 162 20.17 3.61 -34.02
N GLY A 163 19.02 3.00 -34.31
CA GLY A 163 17.75 3.69 -34.57
C GLY A 163 16.97 4.15 -33.32
N GLN A 164 17.41 3.78 -32.11
CA GLN A 164 16.77 4.17 -30.84
C GLN A 164 17.47 5.38 -30.20
N GLY A 165 17.94 6.32 -31.02
CA GLY A 165 18.39 7.65 -30.58
C GLY A 165 17.34 8.72 -30.87
N PHE A 166 16.67 9.20 -29.82
CA PHE A 166 16.00 10.50 -29.74
C PHE A 166 14.87 10.81 -30.76
N ARG A 167 13.63 10.40 -30.44
CA ARG A 167 12.41 11.07 -30.97
C ARG A 167 11.42 11.35 -29.85
N GLY A 168 11.75 12.36 -29.05
CA GLY A 168 10.83 12.96 -28.08
C GLY A 168 10.97 14.47 -28.08
N ALA A 169 10.25 15.17 -28.97
CA ALA A 169 9.70 16.50 -28.74
C ALA A 169 9.05 17.10 -30.01
N ALA A 170 7.93 17.79 -29.77
CA ALA A 170 7.33 18.84 -30.58
C ALA A 170 6.54 18.45 -31.84
N LYS A 171 5.20 18.42 -31.72
CA LYS A 171 4.34 18.95 -32.78
C LYS A 171 3.45 20.07 -32.24
N LYS A 172 3.66 21.21 -32.87
CA LYS A 172 3.25 22.58 -32.56
C LYS A 172 1.81 22.80 -33.02
N ARG A 173 1.10 23.59 -32.21
CA ARG A 173 -0.21 24.21 -32.42
C ARG A 173 -0.36 24.76 -33.85
N GLN A 174 -1.49 24.49 -34.50
CA GLN A 174 -1.94 25.23 -35.68
C GLN A 174 -3.35 25.78 -35.45
N LYS A 175 -3.50 27.05 -35.87
CA LYS A 175 -4.66 27.94 -35.75
C LYS A 175 -5.88 27.40 -36.49
N ALA A 176 -7.05 27.55 -35.89
CA ALA A 176 -8.32 27.62 -36.61
C ALA A 176 -8.43 28.99 -37.27
N GLY A 177 -8.79 28.98 -38.55
CA GLY A 177 -9.36 30.11 -39.27
C GLY A 177 -10.87 30.10 -39.16
#